data_AF-A0A1Y2M0S4-F1
#
_entry.id   AF-A0A1Y2M0S4-F1
#
_cell.length_a   1.000
_cell.length_b   1.000
_cell.length_c   1.000
_cell.angle_alpha   90.00
_cell.angle_beta   90.00
_cell.angle_gamma   90.00
#
_symmetry.space_group_name_H-M   'P 1'
#
loop_
_entity.id
_entity.type
_entity.pdbx_description
1 polymer ?
#
loop_
_entity_poly.entity_id
_entity_poly.type
_entity_poly.pdbx_seq_one_letter_code
_entity_poly.pdbx_strand_id
1 'polypeptide(L)'
;MAQLLQNYVSNHRAKSEAGSKSRGPSRSNLGSIVKPKQGRGDDKSADDTSEDDLVSFAISIINTLISTAEFTRTPTANSLLSQTIENLQYLAHVQHRYPISPVIANSARGLLQALNPAGLVLYQEADSLAPHRATLQAALQGLTSPEAPNRTWALATLHKLIQNPSAFPVIDVPATVYMILSASLADPETFVHGAAVPVTVTLALLAPHPTIKILVDAFLDVDERSLSLQKGRPTEEKARELQESLDYRLRLGEVLSKILLSSSFWATPTDTPTKHAAIKHLTSACLTLSSRRGQRAKTNKTRAAVSLQILQEQQEAETAWDGPIPNILEEPDDAASSSADRADYEAMSKIVAGWENTGVEEDVRIRASALSLLGTVLEDRLAYVPQPAVDASLQIAMMILTLETGEALFILRRAAVLVVMGLLRGLEAALDAGAEEEAGSSGFGARQQDEIERVLRWARDSDGDGLVRDHAATVLEGMDTLRMRRLYKIRDAGGVGITSDLGLESSGGLRGLDVNVTPAVGNDGQKRRLVVEEIE
;
A
#
# COMPACT_ATOMS: atom_id res chain seq x y z
N MET A 1 6.08 28.62 7.14
CA MET A 1 7.34 27.85 7.01
C MET A 1 8.44 28.33 7.95
N ALA A 2 8.86 29.61 7.94
CA ALA A 2 9.93 30.08 8.83
C ALA A 2 9.69 29.76 10.32
N GLN A 3 8.49 30.04 10.81
CA GLN A 3 8.04 29.68 12.17
C GLN A 3 8.03 28.15 12.41
N LEU A 4 7.64 27.38 11.40
CA LEU A 4 7.56 25.91 11.46
C LEU A 4 8.95 25.29 11.56
N LEU A 5 9.90 25.73 10.74
CA LEU A 5 11.30 25.32 10.83
C LEU A 5 11.91 25.77 12.16
N GLN A 6 11.63 26.99 12.60
CA GLN A 6 12.13 27.50 13.88
C GLN A 6 11.61 26.66 15.06
N ASN A 7 10.31 26.35 15.08
CA ASN A 7 9.70 25.50 16.11
C ASN A 7 10.32 24.10 16.12
N TYR A 8 10.45 23.47 14.95
CA TYR A 8 11.04 22.15 14.82
C TYR A 8 12.51 22.14 15.28
N VAL A 9 13.32 23.11 14.84
CA VAL A 9 14.72 23.25 15.26
C VAL A 9 14.81 23.50 16.78
N SER A 10 13.93 24.32 17.36
CA SER A 10 13.90 24.54 18.81
C SER A 10 13.51 23.28 19.59
N ASN A 11 12.53 22.52 19.11
CA ASN A 11 12.11 21.25 19.70
C ASN A 11 13.24 20.22 19.62
N HIS A 12 13.91 20.13 18.47
CA HIS A 12 15.05 19.24 18.28
C HIS A 12 16.23 19.61 19.19
N ARG A 13 16.54 20.91 19.33
CA ARG A 13 17.55 21.40 20.29
C ARG A 13 17.17 21.06 21.73
N ALA A 14 15.93 21.30 22.13
CA ALA A 14 15.44 20.97 23.47
C ALA A 14 15.51 19.46 23.76
N LYS A 15 15.15 18.60 22.80
CA LYS A 15 15.29 17.13 22.90
C LYS A 15 16.76 16.70 23.04
N SER A 16 17.65 17.28 22.24
CA SER A 16 19.10 17.05 22.33
C SER A 16 19.68 17.48 23.69
N GLU A 17 19.21 18.60 24.24
CA GLU A 17 19.63 19.10 25.55
C GLU A 17 19.08 18.24 26.70
N ALA A 18 17.81 17.82 26.63
CA ALA A 18 17.19 16.93 27.62
C ALA A 18 17.90 15.56 27.69
N GLY A 19 18.25 14.99 26.53
CA GLY A 19 19.05 13.75 26.45
C GLY A 19 20.47 13.89 27.03
N SER A 20 21.05 15.09 26.99
CA SER A 20 22.35 15.38 27.62
C SER A 20 22.27 15.44 29.14
N LYS A 21 21.18 15.98 29.70
CA LYS A 21 20.96 16.10 31.15
C LYS A 21 20.60 14.75 31.80
N SER A 22 19.97 13.83 31.07
CA SER A 22 19.59 12.51 31.60
C SER A 22 20.75 11.52 31.75
N ARG A 23 21.94 11.82 31.19
CA ARG A 23 23.12 10.94 31.21
C ARG A 23 24.15 11.28 32.29
N GLY A 24 23.95 12.35 33.06
CA GLY A 24 24.73 12.57 34.29
C GLY A 24 24.39 11.50 35.34
N PRO A 25 25.37 10.94 36.07
CA PRO A 25 25.09 10.01 37.16
C PRO A 25 24.39 10.75 38.30
N SER A 26 23.06 10.79 38.26
CA SER A 26 22.20 11.30 39.33
C SER A 26 21.63 10.13 40.12
N ARG A 27 21.52 10.27 41.45
CA ARG A 27 20.92 9.29 42.36
C ARG A 27 19.49 8.89 41.96
N SER A 28 18.77 9.73 41.22
CA SER A 28 17.44 9.42 40.65
C SER A 28 17.47 8.31 39.58
N ASN A 29 18.59 8.13 38.87
CA ASN A 29 18.73 7.13 37.78
C ASN A 29 19.06 5.72 38.29
N LEU A 30 19.43 5.57 39.56
CA LEU A 30 19.65 4.25 40.17
C LEU A 30 18.35 3.57 40.62
N GLY A 31 17.28 4.36 40.85
CA GLY A 31 15.96 3.85 41.22
C GLY A 31 15.22 3.13 40.08
N SER A 32 15.65 3.30 38.81
CA SER A 32 15.03 2.64 37.65
C SER A 32 15.63 1.27 37.33
N ILE A 33 16.67 0.82 38.04
CA ILE A 33 17.35 -0.48 37.81
C ILE A 33 16.50 -1.67 38.30
N VAL A 34 15.53 -1.43 39.21
CA VAL A 34 14.68 -2.47 39.81
C VAL A 34 13.38 -2.71 39.03
N LYS A 35 13.10 -1.93 37.96
CA LYS A 35 11.96 -2.22 37.08
C LYS A 35 12.42 -3.11 35.92
N PRO A 36 11.76 -4.24 35.65
CA PRO A 36 12.13 -5.09 34.53
C PRO A 36 12.07 -4.28 33.23
N LYS A 37 13.14 -4.41 32.43
CA LYS A 37 13.32 -3.80 31.10
C LYS A 37 12.11 -4.11 30.21
N GLN A 38 11.15 -3.19 30.14
CA GLN A 38 10.44 -2.96 28.88
C GLN A 38 11.42 -2.24 27.96
N GLY A 39 11.62 -2.81 26.77
CA GLY A 39 12.64 -2.42 25.82
C GLY A 39 12.64 -0.91 25.58
N ARG A 40 13.78 -0.27 25.87
CA ARG A 40 14.08 1.08 25.40
C ARG A 40 14.45 0.96 23.91
N GLY A 41 13.44 0.65 23.10
CA GLY A 41 13.43 0.96 21.68
C GLY A 41 13.21 2.45 21.51
N ASP A 42 13.78 3.00 20.46
CA ASP A 42 13.61 4.37 20.03
C ASP A 42 12.14 4.55 19.58
N ASP A 43 11.22 4.69 20.55
CA ASP A 43 9.82 5.00 20.28
C ASP A 43 9.76 6.43 19.76
N LYS A 44 10.00 6.60 18.46
CA LYS A 44 9.47 7.73 17.71
C LYS A 44 7.97 7.68 17.92
N SER A 45 7.45 8.59 18.73
CA SER A 45 6.02 8.71 18.91
C SER A 45 5.38 8.99 17.54
N ALA A 46 4.14 8.55 17.32
CA ALA A 46 3.40 8.85 16.08
C ALA A 46 3.28 10.37 15.82
N ASP A 47 3.47 11.19 16.86
CA ASP A 47 3.51 12.65 16.79
C ASP A 47 4.81 13.14 16.15
N ASP A 48 5.97 12.53 16.49
CA ASP A 48 7.28 12.88 15.93
C ASP A 48 7.37 12.62 14.42
N THR A 49 6.77 11.53 13.92
CA THR A 49 6.71 11.26 12.48
C THR A 49 5.80 12.24 11.74
N SER A 50 4.75 12.75 12.39
CA SER A 50 3.85 13.74 11.79
C SER A 50 4.49 15.13 11.67
N GLU A 51 5.28 15.54 12.66
CA GLU A 51 6.09 16.76 12.60
C GLU A 51 7.21 16.63 11.55
N ASP A 52 7.90 15.49 11.50
CA ASP A 52 8.94 15.20 10.51
C ASP A 52 8.40 15.27 9.07
N ASP A 53 7.22 14.69 8.85
CA ASP A 53 6.49 14.77 7.58
C ASP A 53 6.24 16.22 7.19
N LEU A 54 5.58 16.97 8.06
CA LEU A 54 5.15 18.35 7.81
C LEU A 54 6.34 19.28 7.53
N VAL A 55 7.48 19.06 8.21
CA VAL A 55 8.73 19.77 7.94
C VAL A 55 9.33 19.37 6.59
N SER A 56 9.42 18.06 6.29
CA SER A 56 9.95 17.59 5.01
C SER A 56 9.15 18.13 3.84
N PHE A 57 7.80 18.04 3.88
CA PHE A 57 6.91 18.61 2.87
C PHE A 57 7.07 20.12 2.73
N ALA A 58 7.14 20.86 3.84
CA ALA A 58 7.30 22.31 3.79
C ALA A 58 8.61 22.73 3.11
N ILE A 59 9.70 22.01 3.34
CA ILE A 59 10.98 22.25 2.68
C ILE A 59 10.89 21.89 1.19
N SER A 60 10.35 20.71 0.86
CA SER A 60 10.22 20.24 -0.52
C SER A 60 9.34 21.16 -1.38
N ILE A 61 8.20 21.63 -0.87
CA ILE A 61 7.31 22.58 -1.59
C ILE A 61 8.07 23.84 -2.00
N ILE A 62 8.91 24.35 -1.10
CA ILE A 62 9.65 25.59 -1.35
C ILE A 62 10.83 25.34 -2.29
N ASN A 63 11.46 24.18 -2.18
CA ASN A 63 12.46 23.72 -3.13
C ASN A 63 11.86 23.64 -4.55
N THR A 64 10.66 23.05 -4.69
CA THR A 64 9.93 23.03 -5.97
C THR A 64 9.58 24.44 -6.44
N LEU A 65 9.01 25.28 -5.57
CA LEU A 65 8.59 26.64 -5.91
C LEU A 65 9.76 27.52 -6.39
N ILE A 66 10.92 27.47 -5.72
CA ILE A 66 12.11 28.22 -6.14
C ILE A 66 12.70 27.67 -7.44
N SER A 67 12.54 26.37 -7.70
CA SER A 67 13.04 25.72 -8.91
C SER A 67 12.13 25.92 -10.13
N THR A 68 10.92 26.46 -9.96
CA THR A 68 10.02 26.76 -11.09
C THR A 68 10.51 27.98 -11.88
N ALA A 69 10.41 27.91 -13.21
CA ALA A 69 10.92 28.95 -14.12
C ALA A 69 10.19 30.30 -14.00
N GLU A 70 8.97 30.31 -13.46
CA GLU A 70 8.12 31.49 -13.35
C GLU A 70 8.29 32.25 -12.02
N PHE A 71 9.06 31.70 -11.07
CA PHE A 71 9.22 32.32 -9.76
C PHE A 71 10.15 33.54 -9.82
N THR A 72 9.59 34.73 -9.61
CA THR A 72 10.35 35.98 -9.51
C THR A 72 10.64 36.33 -8.04
N ARG A 73 11.93 36.48 -7.71
CA ARG A 73 12.39 36.78 -6.35
C ARG A 73 12.04 38.22 -5.96
N THR A 74 10.91 38.41 -5.28
CA THR A 74 10.54 39.70 -4.69
C THR A 74 11.41 40.05 -3.47
N PRO A 75 11.61 41.34 -3.14
CA PRO A 75 12.44 41.75 -1.99
C PRO A 75 11.89 41.23 -0.65
N THR A 76 10.56 41.11 -0.53
CA THR A 76 9.89 40.51 0.64
C THR A 76 10.13 39.00 0.72
N ALA A 77 10.09 38.28 -0.41
CA ALA A 77 10.42 36.85 -0.44
C ALA A 77 11.88 36.59 -0.06
N ASN A 78 12.83 37.40 -0.54
CA ASN A 78 14.24 37.28 -0.17
C ASN A 78 14.47 37.50 1.33
N SER A 79 13.79 38.47 1.94
CA SER A 79 13.84 38.69 3.39
C SER A 79 13.36 37.46 4.17
N LEU A 80 12.22 36.88 3.80
CA LEU A 80 11.67 35.70 4.47
C LEU A 80 12.55 34.45 4.26
N LEU A 81 13.10 34.28 3.06
CA LEU A 81 14.02 33.17 2.77
C LEU A 81 15.32 33.30 3.56
N SER A 82 15.86 34.50 3.71
CA SER A 82 17.08 34.72 4.50
C SER A 82 16.92 34.33 5.98
N GLN A 83 15.74 34.56 6.57
CA GLN A 83 15.41 34.13 7.94
C GLN A 83 15.41 32.60 8.13
N THR A 84 15.29 31.85 7.04
CA THR A 84 15.25 30.38 7.08
C THR A 84 16.61 29.72 6.87
N ILE A 85 17.60 30.47 6.39
CA ILE A 85 18.95 29.95 6.08
C ILE A 85 19.59 29.34 7.33
N GLU A 86 19.55 30.00 8.48
CA GLU A 86 20.16 29.50 9.72
C GLU A 86 19.53 28.18 10.19
N ASN A 87 18.20 28.08 10.10
CA ASN A 87 17.46 26.87 10.47
C ASN A 87 17.79 25.73 9.50
N LEU A 88 17.85 26.01 8.20
CA LEU A 88 18.22 25.01 7.20
C LEU A 88 19.67 24.56 7.35
N GLN A 89 20.61 25.48 7.66
CA GLN A 89 22.01 25.15 7.95
C GLN A 89 22.14 24.21 9.15
N TYR A 90 21.31 24.42 10.18
CA TYR A 90 21.21 23.49 11.29
C TYR A 90 20.69 22.12 10.83
N LEU A 91 19.60 22.05 10.09
CA LEU A 91 19.01 20.77 9.63
C LEU A 91 19.91 20.00 8.66
N ALA A 92 20.69 20.69 7.84
CA ALA A 92 21.61 20.10 6.87
C ALA A 92 22.89 19.50 7.51
N HIS A 93 23.21 19.91 8.74
CA HIS A 93 24.42 19.49 9.46
C HIS A 93 24.39 18.00 9.78
N VAL A 94 25.51 17.31 9.54
CA VAL A 94 25.62 15.84 9.66
C VAL A 94 25.81 15.38 11.11
N GLN A 95 26.28 16.25 12.00
CA GLN A 95 26.75 15.89 13.34
C GLN A 95 25.80 16.34 14.47
N HIS A 96 24.55 15.86 14.45
CA HIS A 96 23.65 16.05 15.59
C HIS A 96 23.74 14.91 16.59
N ARG A 97 23.66 15.23 17.89
CA ARG A 97 23.62 14.21 18.96
C ARG A 97 22.31 13.42 18.97
N TYR A 98 21.24 14.02 18.46
CA TYR A 98 19.97 13.37 18.18
C TYR A 98 19.82 13.30 16.64
N PRO A 99 19.56 12.11 16.05
CA PRO A 99 19.57 11.96 14.61
C PRO A 99 18.36 12.65 13.97
N ILE A 100 18.61 13.52 12.98
CA ILE A 100 17.58 14.10 12.13
C ILE A 100 17.23 13.09 11.02
N SER A 101 15.96 13.03 10.62
CA SER A 101 15.53 12.21 9.49
C SER A 101 16.36 12.52 8.22
N PRO A 102 16.91 11.51 7.53
CA PRO A 102 17.72 11.73 6.34
C PRO A 102 16.95 12.45 5.23
N VAL A 103 15.64 12.25 5.15
CA VAL A 103 14.75 12.95 4.21
C VAL A 103 14.79 14.46 4.47
N ILE A 104 14.61 14.89 5.73
CA ILE A 104 14.63 16.31 6.11
C ILE A 104 16.01 16.92 5.85
N ALA A 105 17.08 16.23 6.22
CA ALA A 105 18.44 16.71 6.00
C ALA A 105 18.76 16.90 4.50
N ASN A 106 18.29 15.98 3.66
CA ASN A 106 18.51 16.05 2.20
C ASN A 106 17.67 17.16 1.56
N SER A 107 16.38 17.26 1.88
CA SER A 107 15.53 18.36 1.39
C SER A 107 16.07 19.72 1.85
N ALA A 108 16.57 19.84 3.09
CA ALA A 108 17.19 21.07 3.61
C ALA A 108 18.47 21.44 2.84
N ARG A 109 19.32 20.46 2.51
CA ARG A 109 20.52 20.70 1.67
C ARG A 109 20.15 21.16 0.26
N GLY A 110 19.15 20.53 -0.37
CA GLY A 110 18.66 20.93 -1.68
C GLY A 110 18.20 22.40 -1.69
N LEU A 111 17.38 22.77 -0.70
CA LEU A 111 16.89 24.14 -0.57
C LEU A 111 18.00 25.16 -0.25
N LEU A 112 18.94 24.82 0.64
CA LEU A 112 20.09 25.69 0.93
C LEU A 112 20.91 25.98 -0.33
N GLN A 113 21.14 24.97 -1.17
CA GLN A 113 21.92 25.13 -2.39
C GLN A 113 21.21 26.02 -3.41
N ALA A 114 19.88 25.91 -3.52
CA ALA A 114 19.06 26.79 -4.37
C ALA A 114 19.05 28.26 -3.89
N LEU A 115 19.13 28.47 -2.56
CA LEU A 115 19.07 29.79 -1.92
C LEU A 115 20.43 30.49 -1.81
N ASN A 116 21.47 29.74 -1.45
CA ASN A 116 22.81 30.27 -1.19
C ASN A 116 23.89 29.26 -1.62
N PRO A 117 24.29 29.25 -2.91
CA PRO A 117 25.31 28.33 -3.41
C PRO A 117 26.69 28.56 -2.75
N ALA A 118 26.94 29.74 -2.17
CA ALA A 118 28.19 30.07 -1.47
C ALA A 118 28.21 29.65 0.01
N GLY A 119 27.06 29.35 0.61
CA GLY A 119 26.92 29.07 2.05
C GLY A 119 27.51 27.75 2.54
N LEU A 120 27.87 26.83 1.62
CA LEU A 120 28.46 25.53 1.94
C LEU A 120 30.00 25.50 1.82
N VAL A 121 30.63 26.61 1.42
CA VAL A 121 32.07 26.67 1.08
C VAL A 121 33.00 26.60 2.32
N LEU A 122 32.46 26.54 3.54
CA LEU A 122 33.29 26.37 4.74
C LEU A 122 33.83 24.94 4.93
N TYR A 123 33.45 23.97 4.10
CA TYR A 123 34.03 22.62 4.08
C TYR A 123 34.26 22.16 2.64
N GLN A 124 35.41 22.51 2.06
CA GLN A 124 35.85 21.99 0.77
C GLN A 124 36.22 20.50 0.87
N GLU A 125 35.38 19.65 0.29
CA GLU A 125 35.82 18.60 -0.64
C GLU A 125 35.09 18.91 -1.97
N ALA A 126 35.69 18.58 -3.11
CA ALA A 126 35.03 18.73 -4.41
C ALA A 126 33.61 18.12 -4.31
N ASP A 127 32.58 18.88 -4.68
CA ASP A 127 31.18 18.46 -4.55
C ASP A 127 30.92 17.26 -5.47
N SER A 128 31.23 16.05 -4.98
CA SER A 128 31.13 14.78 -5.69
C SER A 128 29.70 14.46 -6.11
N LEU A 129 28.72 15.17 -5.54
CA LEU A 129 27.30 15.06 -5.83
C LEU A 129 26.80 16.07 -6.88
N ALA A 130 27.63 17.05 -7.30
CA ALA A 130 27.30 17.99 -8.37
C ALA A 130 26.86 17.33 -9.69
N PRO A 131 27.54 16.28 -10.22
CA PRO A 131 27.09 15.62 -11.45
C PRO A 131 25.73 14.92 -11.26
N HIS A 132 25.47 14.34 -10.08
CA HIS A 132 24.18 13.71 -9.77
C HIS A 132 23.06 14.75 -9.71
N ARG A 133 23.31 15.95 -9.17
CA ARG A 133 22.34 17.06 -9.17
C ARG A 133 22.03 17.55 -10.58
N ALA A 134 23.04 17.75 -11.43
CA ALA A 134 22.83 18.15 -12.81
C ALA A 134 22.00 17.10 -13.59
N THR A 135 22.29 15.82 -13.36
CA THR A 135 21.53 14.71 -13.96
C THR A 135 20.09 14.67 -13.46
N LEU A 136 19.87 14.86 -12.15
CA LEU A 136 18.54 14.93 -11.56
C LEU A 136 17.73 16.10 -12.15
N GLN A 137 18.32 17.29 -12.26
CA GLN A 137 17.66 18.45 -12.84
C GLN A 137 17.29 18.22 -14.31
N ALA A 138 18.20 17.65 -15.11
CA ALA A 138 17.92 17.31 -16.50
C ALA A 138 16.80 16.26 -16.62
N ALA A 139 16.79 15.25 -15.75
CA ALA A 139 15.72 14.25 -15.72
C ALA A 139 14.37 14.89 -15.35
N LEU A 140 14.32 15.72 -14.30
CA LEU A 140 13.09 16.40 -13.89
C LEU A 140 12.53 17.33 -14.97
N GLN A 141 13.39 18.02 -15.72
CA GLN A 141 12.98 18.81 -16.89
C GLN A 141 12.48 17.93 -18.04
N GLY A 142 13.10 16.77 -18.26
CA GLY A 142 12.67 15.82 -19.28
C GLY A 142 11.30 15.21 -19.01
N LEU A 143 10.86 15.11 -17.74
CA LEU A 143 9.52 14.63 -17.38
C LEU A 143 8.39 15.50 -17.91
N THR A 144 8.63 16.80 -18.13
CA THR A 144 7.62 17.74 -18.66
C THR A 144 7.78 17.99 -20.17
N SER A 145 8.58 17.17 -20.86
CA SER A 145 8.75 17.25 -22.31
C SER A 145 7.44 16.96 -23.06
N PRO A 146 7.14 17.70 -24.16
CA PRO A 146 5.97 17.43 -24.99
C PRO A 146 6.05 16.04 -25.65
N GLU A 147 7.26 15.60 -26.00
CA GLU A 147 7.51 14.29 -26.60
C GLU A 147 7.59 13.21 -25.53
N ALA A 148 6.77 12.17 -25.66
CA ALA A 148 6.72 11.07 -24.71
C ALA A 148 7.96 10.19 -24.62
N PRO A 149 8.71 9.90 -25.72
CA PRO A 149 9.98 9.19 -25.62
C PRO A 149 10.98 9.89 -24.67
N ASN A 150 10.97 11.22 -24.65
CA ASN A 150 11.83 12.01 -23.74
C ASN A 150 11.37 11.87 -22.29
N ARG A 151 10.05 11.85 -22.03
CA ARG A 151 9.51 11.60 -20.68
C ARG A 151 9.89 10.21 -20.18
N THR A 152 9.77 9.19 -21.03
CA THR A 152 10.21 7.82 -20.70
C THR A 152 11.72 7.72 -20.45
N TRP A 153 12.54 8.40 -21.26
CA TRP A 153 13.99 8.44 -21.05
C TRP A 153 14.37 9.16 -19.74
N ALA A 154 13.66 10.24 -19.40
CA ALA A 154 13.81 10.93 -18.14
C ALA A 154 13.48 10.02 -16.94
N LEU A 155 12.40 9.25 -17.02
CA LEU A 155 12.05 8.24 -16.01
C LEU A 155 13.13 7.16 -15.86
N ALA A 156 13.66 6.65 -16.98
CA ALA A 156 14.75 5.67 -16.94
C ALA A 156 16.02 6.24 -16.30
N THR A 157 16.34 7.51 -16.58
CA THR A 157 17.47 8.22 -15.97
C THR A 157 17.26 8.42 -14.48
N LEU A 158 16.05 8.82 -14.09
CA LEU A 158 15.66 9.01 -12.68
C LEU A 158 15.68 7.68 -11.92
N HIS A 159 15.25 6.58 -12.54
CA HIS A 159 15.32 5.25 -11.95
C HIS A 159 16.76 4.83 -11.63
N LYS A 160 17.69 5.07 -12.56
CA LYS A 160 19.13 4.82 -12.34
C LYS A 160 19.71 5.66 -11.20
N LEU A 161 19.28 6.93 -11.07
CA LEU A 161 19.70 7.78 -9.96
C LEU A 161 19.16 7.27 -8.62
N ILE A 162 17.90 6.84 -8.57
CA ILE A 162 17.28 6.28 -7.36
C ILE A 162 17.99 5.00 -6.92
N GLN A 163 18.33 4.11 -7.86
CA GLN A 163 18.99 2.84 -7.56
C GLN A 163 20.43 3.00 -7.10
N ASN A 164 21.10 4.12 -7.41
CA ASN A 164 22.47 4.36 -7.03
C ASN A 164 22.56 4.90 -5.58
N PRO A 165 23.13 4.15 -4.62
CA PRO A 165 23.20 4.56 -3.22
C PRO A 165 23.96 5.88 -3.00
N SER A 166 24.92 6.21 -3.87
CA SER A 166 25.68 7.47 -3.81
C SER A 166 24.88 8.67 -4.34
N ALA A 167 23.94 8.44 -5.26
CA ALA A 167 23.11 9.49 -5.85
C ALA A 167 21.79 9.69 -5.09
N PHE A 168 21.28 8.65 -4.43
CA PHE A 168 20.02 8.71 -3.67
C PHE A 168 19.93 9.86 -2.65
N PRO A 169 20.98 10.23 -1.89
CA PRO A 169 20.93 11.35 -0.95
C PRO A 169 20.64 12.71 -1.60
N VAL A 170 20.79 12.84 -2.92
CA VAL A 170 20.50 14.06 -3.68
C VAL A 170 19.00 14.22 -3.96
N ILE A 171 18.23 13.13 -3.85
CA ILE A 171 16.84 13.08 -4.24
C ILE A 171 15.96 13.63 -3.11
N ASP A 172 15.21 14.68 -3.44
CA ASP A 172 14.14 15.19 -2.59
C ASP A 172 12.91 14.29 -2.77
N VAL A 173 12.73 13.32 -1.86
CA VAL A 173 11.75 12.23 -2.01
C VAL A 173 10.31 12.76 -2.17
N PRO A 174 9.77 13.63 -1.29
CA PRO A 174 8.41 14.16 -1.46
C PRO A 174 8.19 14.87 -2.80
N ALA A 175 9.10 15.76 -3.19
CA ALA A 175 8.99 16.52 -4.44
C ALA A 175 9.03 15.59 -5.67
N THR A 176 9.94 14.61 -5.65
CA THR A 176 10.09 13.63 -6.74
C THR A 176 8.85 12.77 -6.88
N VAL A 177 8.26 12.30 -5.78
CA VAL A 177 7.01 11.52 -5.80
C VAL A 177 5.88 12.35 -6.40
N TYR A 178 5.66 13.59 -5.94
CA TYR A 178 4.62 14.46 -6.51
C TYR A 178 4.82 14.72 -8.00
N MET A 179 6.06 14.82 -8.46
CA MET A 179 6.35 15.04 -9.87
C MET A 179 6.10 13.81 -10.73
N ILE A 180 6.44 12.62 -10.25
CA ILE A 180 6.08 11.38 -10.93
C ILE A 180 4.54 11.19 -10.96
N LEU A 181 3.86 11.50 -9.85
CA LEU A 181 2.40 11.43 -9.76
C LEU A 181 1.72 12.33 -10.79
N SER A 182 2.11 13.60 -10.84
CA SER A 182 1.46 14.61 -11.69
C SER A 182 1.88 14.56 -13.15
N ALA A 183 3.13 14.25 -13.46
CA ALA A 183 3.66 14.30 -14.82
C ALA A 183 3.71 12.94 -15.53
N SER A 184 3.72 11.82 -14.80
CA SER A 184 4.02 10.51 -15.40
C SER A 184 2.98 9.43 -15.11
N LEU A 185 2.43 9.35 -13.90
CA LEU A 185 1.33 8.41 -13.61
C LEU A 185 -0.01 8.93 -14.16
N ALA A 186 -0.20 10.25 -14.15
CA ALA A 186 -1.35 10.92 -14.79
C ALA A 186 -1.16 11.12 -16.31
N ASP A 187 -0.11 10.57 -16.93
CA ASP A 187 0.18 10.79 -18.35
C ASP A 187 -0.90 10.12 -19.23
N PRO A 188 -1.41 10.81 -20.28
CA PRO A 188 -2.37 10.20 -21.20
C PRO A 188 -1.79 8.97 -21.93
N GLU A 189 -0.47 8.89 -22.11
CA GLU A 189 0.19 7.82 -22.82
C GLU A 189 0.56 6.64 -21.90
N THR A 190 -0.09 5.50 -22.12
CA THR A 190 0.05 4.29 -21.28
C THR A 190 1.48 3.80 -21.12
N PHE A 191 2.34 3.97 -22.13
CA PHE A 191 3.73 3.53 -22.02
C PHE A 191 4.59 4.43 -21.13
N VAL A 192 4.24 5.72 -20.95
CA VAL A 192 4.90 6.61 -19.99
C VAL A 192 4.51 6.20 -18.57
N HIS A 193 3.22 5.94 -18.33
CA HIS A 193 2.74 5.34 -17.07
C HIS A 193 3.47 4.04 -16.75
N GLY A 194 3.53 3.11 -17.71
CA GLY A 194 4.23 1.83 -17.54
C GLY A 194 5.70 1.98 -17.15
N ALA A 195 6.38 3.02 -17.65
CA ALA A 195 7.75 3.35 -17.26
C ALA A 195 7.84 4.01 -15.87
N ALA A 196 6.81 4.74 -15.43
CA ALA A 196 6.77 5.43 -14.14
C ALA A 196 6.52 4.49 -12.96
N VAL A 197 5.77 3.41 -13.18
CA VAL A 197 5.46 2.39 -12.16
C VAL A 197 6.72 1.83 -11.48
N PRO A 198 7.71 1.25 -12.18
CA PRO A 198 8.90 0.67 -11.53
C PRO A 198 9.74 1.72 -10.79
N VAL A 199 9.78 2.96 -11.28
CA VAL A 199 10.47 4.08 -10.63
C VAL A 199 9.82 4.38 -9.29
N THR A 200 8.49 4.51 -9.27
CA THR A 200 7.69 4.81 -8.08
C THR A 200 7.78 3.68 -7.06
N VAL A 201 7.69 2.43 -7.50
CA VAL A 201 7.86 1.26 -6.64
C VAL A 201 9.25 1.26 -6.02
N THR A 202 10.30 1.46 -6.80
CA THR A 202 11.69 1.48 -6.28
C THR A 202 11.86 2.59 -5.24
N LEU A 203 11.29 3.78 -5.49
CA LEU A 203 11.33 4.89 -4.54
C LEU A 203 10.59 4.57 -3.24
N ALA A 204 9.43 3.92 -3.32
CA ALA A 204 8.67 3.48 -2.16
C ALA A 204 9.39 2.39 -1.35
N LEU A 205 10.22 1.55 -1.99
CA LEU A 205 10.99 0.53 -1.28
C LEU A 205 12.23 1.10 -0.59
N LEU A 206 12.86 2.14 -1.17
CA LEU A 206 14.04 2.79 -0.60
C LEU A 206 13.71 3.88 0.43
N ALA A 207 12.59 4.58 0.25
CA ALA A 207 12.05 5.55 1.20
C ALA A 207 10.53 5.33 1.39
N PRO A 208 10.12 4.29 2.14
CA PRO A 208 8.70 3.97 2.38
C PRO A 208 7.91 5.13 2.98
N HIS A 209 8.55 5.84 3.90
CA HIS A 209 8.05 7.09 4.44
C HIS A 209 8.90 8.24 3.88
N PRO A 210 8.32 9.25 3.22
CA PRO A 210 6.88 9.56 3.11
C PRO A 210 6.17 8.98 1.87
N THR A 211 6.86 8.25 0.98
CA THR A 211 6.32 7.85 -0.34
C THR A 211 4.99 7.10 -0.29
N ILE A 212 4.87 6.05 0.53
CA ILE A 212 3.64 5.24 0.61
C ILE A 212 2.47 6.09 1.12
N LYS A 213 2.73 7.00 2.07
CA LYS A 213 1.71 7.93 2.59
C LYS A 213 1.18 8.82 1.46
N ILE A 214 2.06 9.43 0.66
CA ILE A 214 1.67 10.28 -0.47
C ILE A 214 0.81 9.49 -1.48
N LEU A 215 1.22 8.26 -1.81
CA LEU A 215 0.48 7.39 -2.75
C LEU A 215 -0.90 7.01 -2.21
N VAL A 216 -0.99 6.66 -0.93
CA VAL A 216 -2.24 6.31 -0.26
C VAL A 216 -3.19 7.51 -0.18
N ASP A 217 -2.67 8.69 0.16
CA ASP A 217 -3.45 9.93 0.21
C ASP A 217 -3.98 10.30 -1.19
N ALA A 218 -3.16 10.13 -2.23
CA ALA A 218 -3.57 10.33 -3.61
C ALA A 218 -4.62 9.31 -4.08
N PHE A 219 -4.54 8.06 -3.61
CA PHE A 219 -5.53 7.02 -3.91
C PHE A 219 -6.88 7.29 -3.23
N LEU A 220 -6.85 7.78 -1.98
CA LEU A 220 -8.03 8.20 -1.22
C LEU A 220 -8.77 9.38 -1.85
N ASP A 221 -8.02 10.28 -2.49
CA ASP A 221 -8.50 11.47 -3.18
C ASP A 221 -9.55 12.25 -2.36
N VAL A 222 -9.22 12.51 -1.09
CA VAL A 222 -10.15 13.10 -0.09
C VAL A 222 -10.70 14.46 -0.54
N ASP A 223 -9.87 15.25 -1.22
CA ASP A 223 -10.22 16.59 -1.69
C ASP A 223 -10.88 16.60 -3.07
N GLU A 224 -11.03 15.44 -3.71
CA GLU A 224 -11.40 15.31 -5.13
C GLU A 224 -10.49 16.16 -6.04
N ARG A 225 -9.19 16.22 -5.74
CA ARG A 225 -8.21 17.01 -6.52
C ARG A 225 -8.07 16.49 -7.93
N SER A 226 -8.30 15.20 -8.14
CA SER A 226 -8.39 14.62 -9.47
C SER A 226 -9.47 15.29 -10.34
N LEU A 227 -10.43 16.00 -9.74
CA LEU A 227 -11.49 16.76 -10.40
C LEU A 227 -11.32 18.27 -10.32
N SER A 228 -10.22 18.79 -9.78
CA SER A 228 -10.00 20.24 -9.69
C SER A 228 -9.56 20.82 -11.04
N LEU A 229 -10.42 20.69 -12.04
CA LEU A 229 -10.33 21.38 -13.32
C LEU A 229 -11.56 22.30 -13.48
N GLN A 230 -11.38 23.31 -14.32
CA GLN A 230 -11.98 24.65 -14.21
C GLN A 230 -13.52 24.68 -14.14
N LYS A 231 -14.08 25.76 -13.54
CA LYS A 231 -15.51 26.10 -13.67
C LYS A 231 -15.83 26.35 -15.16
N GLY A 232 -16.22 25.31 -15.86
CA GLY A 232 -16.65 25.34 -17.26
C GLY A 232 -18.04 24.71 -17.45
N ARG A 233 -18.60 24.89 -18.65
CA ARG A 233 -19.81 24.16 -19.08
C ARG A 233 -19.54 22.66 -18.98
N PRO A 234 -20.55 21.81 -18.71
CA PRO A 234 -20.39 20.39 -18.94
C PRO A 234 -20.16 20.21 -20.44
N THR A 235 -19.01 19.67 -20.82
CA THR A 235 -18.62 19.41 -22.21
C THR A 235 -18.03 18.01 -22.26
N GLU A 236 -17.88 17.45 -23.45
CA GLU A 236 -17.18 16.18 -23.69
C GLU A 236 -15.78 16.14 -23.01
N GLU A 237 -15.10 17.29 -22.98
CA GLU A 237 -13.84 17.49 -22.25
C GLU A 237 -13.96 17.13 -20.75
N LYS A 238 -15.08 17.46 -20.11
CA LYS A 238 -15.32 17.18 -18.69
C LYS A 238 -15.60 15.70 -18.44
N ALA A 239 -16.21 15.01 -19.40
CA ALA A 239 -16.37 13.55 -19.34
C ALA A 239 -15.00 12.87 -19.42
N ARG A 240 -14.14 13.35 -20.31
CA ARG A 240 -12.75 12.88 -20.43
C ARG A 240 -11.93 13.14 -19.16
N GLU A 241 -12.02 14.33 -18.56
CA GLU A 241 -11.35 14.64 -17.29
C GLU A 241 -11.79 13.70 -16.15
N LEU A 242 -13.09 13.39 -16.07
CA LEU A 242 -13.63 12.43 -15.09
C LEU A 242 -13.06 11.02 -15.28
N GLN A 243 -12.87 10.61 -16.53
CA GLN A 243 -12.27 9.32 -16.87
C GLN A 243 -10.77 9.30 -16.56
N GLU A 244 -10.03 10.34 -16.92
CA GLU A 244 -8.60 10.48 -16.61
C GLU A 244 -8.34 10.50 -15.09
N SER A 245 -9.21 11.15 -14.33
CA SER A 245 -9.22 11.13 -12.85
C SER A 245 -9.37 9.72 -12.29
N LEU A 246 -10.29 8.94 -12.86
CA LEU A 246 -10.53 7.55 -12.44
C LEU A 246 -9.34 6.65 -12.79
N ASP A 247 -8.85 6.75 -14.02
CA ASP A 247 -7.71 5.99 -14.50
C ASP A 247 -6.46 6.28 -13.66
N TYR A 248 -6.21 7.55 -13.34
CA TYR A 248 -5.15 7.95 -12.43
C TYR A 248 -5.22 7.21 -11.09
N ARG A 249 -6.40 7.12 -10.48
CA ARG A 249 -6.58 6.42 -9.20
C ARG A 249 -6.44 4.90 -9.33
N LEU A 250 -6.90 4.30 -10.42
CA LEU A 250 -6.70 2.87 -10.68
C LEU A 250 -5.21 2.55 -10.88
N ARG A 251 -4.48 3.42 -11.58
CA ARG A 251 -3.02 3.34 -11.76
C ARG A 251 -2.27 3.45 -10.43
N LEU A 252 -2.73 4.28 -9.50
CA LEU A 252 -2.20 4.30 -8.13
C LEU A 252 -2.43 2.97 -7.41
N GLY A 253 -3.62 2.37 -7.60
CA GLY A 253 -3.92 1.03 -7.09
C GLY A 253 -2.94 -0.03 -7.62
N GLU A 254 -2.59 0.02 -8.90
CA GLU A 254 -1.57 -0.86 -9.51
C GLU A 254 -0.19 -0.68 -8.84
N VAL A 255 0.25 0.56 -8.64
CA VAL A 255 1.53 0.87 -7.98
C VAL A 255 1.55 0.33 -6.55
N LEU A 256 0.49 0.57 -5.77
CA LEU A 256 0.36 0.08 -4.39
C LEU A 256 0.37 -1.46 -4.34
N SER A 257 -0.29 -2.13 -5.29
CA SER A 257 -0.28 -3.59 -5.39
C SER A 257 1.14 -4.12 -5.65
N LYS A 258 1.89 -3.50 -6.56
CA LYS A 258 3.29 -3.89 -6.83
C LYS A 258 4.21 -3.65 -5.64
N ILE A 259 3.99 -2.59 -4.86
CA ILE A 259 4.73 -2.36 -3.61
C ILE A 259 4.47 -3.50 -2.62
N LEU A 260 3.22 -3.94 -2.47
CA LEU A 260 2.86 -5.06 -1.61
C LEU A 260 3.52 -6.36 -2.06
N LEU A 261 3.44 -6.67 -3.36
CA LEU A 261 3.97 -7.92 -3.94
C LEU A 261 5.50 -7.98 -4.00
N SER A 262 6.19 -6.84 -3.89
CA SER A 262 7.65 -6.82 -3.83
C SER A 262 8.15 -7.66 -2.63
N SER A 263 9.33 -8.26 -2.73
CA SER A 263 9.89 -9.09 -1.63
C SER A 263 11.00 -8.37 -0.84
N SER A 264 11.74 -7.46 -1.47
CA SER A 264 12.96 -6.84 -0.93
C SER A 264 12.74 -6.06 0.37
N PHE A 265 11.74 -5.18 0.40
CA PHE A 265 11.43 -4.38 1.59
C PHE A 265 10.86 -5.25 2.72
N TRP A 266 9.92 -6.14 2.40
CA TRP A 266 9.18 -6.91 3.39
C TRP A 266 10.00 -8.03 4.04
N ALA A 267 10.92 -8.66 3.30
CA ALA A 267 11.78 -9.73 3.83
C ALA A 267 12.86 -9.26 4.82
N THR A 268 13.23 -7.97 4.79
CA THR A 268 14.33 -7.46 5.62
C THR A 268 13.86 -7.27 7.08
N PRO A 269 14.52 -7.83 8.12
CA PRO A 269 14.03 -7.73 9.50
C PRO A 269 14.18 -6.33 10.13
N THR A 270 14.70 -5.34 9.40
CA THR A 270 14.83 -3.96 9.86
C THR A 270 13.52 -3.18 9.66
N ASP A 271 13.33 -2.14 10.47
CA ASP A 271 12.27 -1.13 10.33
C ASP A 271 10.82 -1.66 10.40
N THR A 272 10.58 -2.70 11.21
CA THR A 272 9.25 -3.18 11.62
C THR A 272 8.23 -2.07 11.92
N PRO A 273 8.53 -0.97 12.65
CA PRO A 273 7.55 0.10 12.87
C PRO A 273 7.12 0.80 11.58
N THR A 274 8.03 1.02 10.62
CA THR A 274 7.70 1.65 9.33
C THR A 274 6.82 0.75 8.48
N LYS A 275 7.04 -0.57 8.53
CA LYS A 275 6.21 -1.58 7.85
C LYS A 275 4.79 -1.60 8.40
N HIS A 276 4.65 -1.63 9.73
CA HIS A 276 3.36 -1.54 10.38
C HIS A 276 2.64 -0.23 10.06
N ALA A 277 3.35 0.90 10.07
CA ALA A 277 2.76 2.18 9.70
C ALA A 277 2.26 2.18 8.24
N ALA A 278 3.08 1.69 7.30
CA ALA A 278 2.72 1.59 5.89
C ALA A 278 1.49 0.70 5.66
N ILE A 279 1.46 -0.50 6.24
CA ILE A 279 0.32 -1.42 6.15
C ILE A 279 -0.91 -0.83 6.83
N LYS A 280 -0.77 -0.23 8.02
CA LYS A 280 -1.90 0.42 8.69
C LYS A 280 -2.51 1.53 7.84
N HIS A 281 -1.69 2.40 7.25
CA HIS A 281 -2.17 3.47 6.38
C HIS A 281 -2.90 2.90 5.16
N LEU A 282 -2.28 1.94 4.47
CA LEU A 282 -2.88 1.30 3.29
C LEU A 282 -4.19 0.58 3.61
N THR A 283 -4.23 -0.25 4.66
CA THR A 283 -5.42 -0.97 5.09
C THR A 283 -6.53 0.00 5.49
N SER A 284 -6.22 1.06 6.24
CA SER A 284 -7.23 2.07 6.60
C SER A 284 -7.82 2.78 5.39
N ALA A 285 -7.00 3.06 4.37
CA ALA A 285 -7.43 3.66 3.13
C ALA A 285 -8.32 2.70 2.32
N CYS A 286 -7.91 1.43 2.18
CA CYS A 286 -8.68 0.42 1.47
C CYS A 286 -10.03 0.16 2.15
N LEU A 287 -10.08 0.08 3.49
CA LEU A 287 -11.33 -0.05 4.25
C LEU A 287 -12.24 1.15 4.02
N THR A 288 -11.67 2.37 4.04
CA THR A 288 -12.41 3.61 3.79
C THR A 288 -13.00 3.62 2.38
N LEU A 289 -12.22 3.29 1.36
CA LEU A 289 -12.68 3.27 -0.03
C LEU A 289 -13.72 2.19 -0.28
N SER A 290 -13.48 0.96 0.21
CA SER A 290 -14.39 -0.17 0.00
C SER A 290 -15.76 0.04 0.65
N SER A 291 -15.80 0.76 1.79
CA SER A 291 -17.03 1.06 2.54
C SER A 291 -17.72 2.37 2.15
N ARG A 292 -17.12 3.20 1.28
CA ARG A 292 -17.68 4.52 0.90
C ARG A 292 -18.94 4.39 0.04
N ARG A 293 -20.09 4.42 0.72
CA ARG A 293 -21.43 4.65 0.15
C ARG A 293 -21.88 6.07 0.48
N GLY A 294 -21.50 7.10 -0.30
CA GLY A 294 -22.19 8.40 -0.16
C GLY A 294 -21.39 9.71 -0.15
N GLN A 295 -20.06 9.71 -0.28
CA GLN A 295 -19.25 10.87 0.19
C GLN A 295 -18.75 11.84 -0.91
N ARG A 296 -19.09 11.64 -2.20
CA ARG A 296 -18.53 12.44 -3.32
C ARG A 296 -19.54 13.35 -4.02
N ALA A 297 -20.11 14.29 -3.27
CA ALA A 297 -21.19 15.14 -3.75
C ALA A 297 -20.81 16.02 -4.96
N LYS A 298 -19.54 16.42 -5.11
CA LYS A 298 -19.06 17.27 -6.22
C LYS A 298 -18.82 16.44 -7.49
N THR A 299 -18.15 15.30 -7.40
CA THR A 299 -18.06 14.30 -8.48
C THR A 299 -19.46 13.96 -9.01
N ASN A 300 -20.38 13.62 -8.12
CA ASN A 300 -21.71 13.12 -8.52
C ASN A 300 -22.56 14.20 -9.18
N LYS A 301 -22.51 15.44 -8.67
CA LYS A 301 -23.16 16.58 -9.34
C LYS A 301 -22.60 16.81 -10.74
N THR A 302 -21.29 16.68 -10.89
CA THR A 302 -20.63 16.87 -12.19
C THR A 302 -21.03 15.78 -13.17
N ARG A 303 -21.00 14.51 -12.75
CA ARG A 303 -21.44 13.36 -13.56
C ARG A 303 -22.91 13.49 -13.97
N ALA A 304 -23.80 13.83 -13.03
CA ALA A 304 -25.22 14.02 -13.33
C ALA A 304 -25.47 15.19 -14.31
N ALA A 305 -24.70 16.27 -14.19
CA ALA A 305 -24.81 17.39 -15.14
C ALA A 305 -24.35 16.99 -16.55
N VAL A 306 -23.25 16.25 -16.65
CA VAL A 306 -22.73 15.74 -17.93
C VAL A 306 -23.70 14.74 -18.56
N SER A 307 -24.23 13.78 -17.79
CA SER A 307 -25.16 12.78 -18.32
C SER A 307 -26.49 13.40 -18.78
N LEU A 308 -27.03 14.36 -18.03
CA LEU A 308 -28.22 15.10 -18.45
C LEU A 308 -27.99 15.88 -19.74
N GLN A 309 -26.81 16.46 -19.93
CA GLN A 309 -26.50 17.19 -21.14
C GLN A 309 -26.30 16.25 -22.34
N ILE A 310 -25.62 15.12 -22.18
CA ILE A 310 -25.49 14.11 -23.24
C ILE A 310 -26.88 13.63 -23.68
N LEU A 311 -27.80 13.40 -22.74
CA LEU A 311 -29.18 13.04 -23.06
C LEU A 311 -29.92 14.15 -23.80
N GLN A 312 -29.71 15.41 -23.43
CA GLN A 312 -30.31 16.56 -24.13
C GLN A 312 -29.76 16.69 -25.55
N GLU A 313 -28.44 16.59 -25.73
CA GLU A 313 -27.78 16.63 -27.04
C GLU A 313 -28.25 15.46 -27.92
N GLN A 314 -28.41 14.26 -27.36
CA GLN A 314 -28.98 13.12 -28.07
C GLN A 314 -30.42 13.38 -28.51
N GLN A 315 -31.28 13.92 -27.63
CA GLN A 315 -32.67 14.25 -27.98
C GLN A 315 -32.75 15.35 -29.05
N GLU A 316 -31.92 16.39 -28.96
CA GLU A 316 -31.82 17.44 -29.98
C GLU A 316 -31.34 16.88 -31.32
N ALA A 317 -30.39 15.95 -31.29
CA ALA A 317 -29.88 15.32 -32.49
C ALA A 317 -30.92 14.37 -33.10
N GLU A 318 -31.65 13.56 -32.31
CA GLU A 318 -32.74 12.69 -32.78
C GLU A 318 -33.91 13.48 -33.36
N THR A 319 -34.26 14.62 -32.76
CA THR A 319 -35.30 15.51 -33.29
C THR A 319 -34.86 16.20 -34.58
N ALA A 320 -33.58 16.56 -34.72
CA ALA A 320 -33.03 17.08 -35.98
C ALA A 320 -32.94 16.00 -37.08
N TRP A 321 -32.78 14.73 -36.68
CA TRP A 321 -32.67 13.58 -37.58
C TRP A 321 -34.04 12.96 -37.96
N ASP A 322 -35.14 13.43 -37.37
CA ASP A 322 -36.50 12.91 -37.56
C ASP A 322 -36.61 11.40 -37.28
N GLY A 323 -35.89 10.94 -36.25
CA GLY A 323 -35.82 9.54 -35.85
C GLY A 323 -34.55 9.19 -35.08
N PRO A 324 -34.40 7.93 -34.64
CA PRO A 324 -33.18 7.48 -33.98
C PRO A 324 -31.98 7.60 -34.93
N ILE A 325 -30.91 8.24 -34.47
CA ILE A 325 -29.69 8.44 -35.27
C ILE A 325 -29.03 7.08 -35.51
N PRO A 326 -28.83 6.66 -36.77
CA PRO A 326 -28.07 5.46 -37.09
C PRO A 326 -26.64 5.59 -36.57
N ASN A 327 -26.18 4.61 -35.81
CA ASN A 327 -24.83 4.58 -35.28
C ASN A 327 -23.86 4.16 -36.41
N ILE A 328 -23.26 5.12 -37.12
CA ILE A 328 -22.45 4.85 -38.35
C ILE A 328 -21.15 4.09 -38.04
N LEU A 329 -20.70 4.08 -36.79
CA LEU A 329 -19.54 3.29 -36.32
C LEU A 329 -19.89 1.81 -36.07
N GLU A 330 -21.18 1.47 -36.00
CA GLU A 330 -21.64 0.11 -36.25
C GLU A 330 -21.76 -0.04 -37.77
N GLU A 331 -20.63 -0.29 -38.44
CA GLU A 331 -20.69 -0.80 -39.81
C GLU A 331 -21.61 -2.03 -39.80
N PRO A 332 -22.59 -2.13 -40.73
CA PRO A 332 -23.42 -3.31 -40.86
C PRO A 332 -22.64 -4.43 -41.58
N ASP A 333 -21.41 -4.71 -41.18
CA ASP A 333 -20.64 -5.87 -41.65
C ASP A 333 -20.85 -7.04 -40.69
N ASP A 334 -22.10 -7.49 -40.70
CA ASP A 334 -22.50 -8.85 -41.01
C ASP A 334 -23.85 -9.12 -40.37
N ALA A 335 -24.77 -9.68 -41.16
CA ALA A 335 -25.96 -10.37 -40.67
C ALA A 335 -25.61 -11.65 -39.85
N ALA A 336 -24.46 -11.68 -39.16
CA ALA A 336 -23.84 -12.82 -38.51
C ALA A 336 -23.30 -12.55 -37.09
N SER A 337 -23.60 -11.41 -36.44
CA SER A 337 -23.68 -11.41 -34.98
C SER A 337 -25.08 -11.93 -34.61
N SER A 338 -25.12 -13.09 -33.98
CA SER A 338 -26.37 -13.73 -33.57
C SER A 338 -27.18 -12.75 -32.71
N SER A 339 -28.51 -12.88 -32.66
CA SER A 339 -29.34 -12.06 -31.75
C SER A 339 -28.88 -12.17 -30.29
N ALA A 340 -28.16 -13.25 -29.94
CA ALA A 340 -27.52 -13.44 -28.65
C ALA A 340 -26.32 -12.50 -28.45
N ASP A 341 -25.45 -12.32 -29.44
CA ASP A 341 -24.27 -11.44 -29.33
C ASP A 341 -24.65 -9.97 -29.09
N ARG A 342 -25.76 -9.52 -29.70
CA ARG A 342 -26.32 -8.18 -29.45
C ARG A 342 -26.89 -8.03 -28.03
N ALA A 343 -27.62 -9.03 -27.56
CA ALA A 343 -28.16 -9.05 -26.20
C ALA A 343 -27.05 -9.09 -25.14
N ASP A 344 -25.98 -9.84 -25.41
CA ASP A 344 -24.80 -9.92 -24.56
C ASP A 344 -24.06 -8.59 -24.52
N TYR A 345 -23.87 -7.92 -25.67
CA TYR A 345 -23.27 -6.59 -25.72
C TYR A 345 -24.10 -5.55 -24.95
N GLU A 346 -25.42 -5.55 -25.10
CA GLU A 346 -26.32 -4.66 -24.35
C GLU A 346 -26.24 -4.91 -22.84
N ALA A 347 -26.22 -6.19 -22.43
CA ALA A 347 -26.04 -6.57 -21.03
C ALA A 347 -24.70 -6.09 -20.47
N MET A 348 -23.60 -6.26 -21.23
CA MET A 348 -22.27 -5.77 -20.83
C MET A 348 -22.23 -4.24 -20.73
N SER A 349 -22.81 -3.54 -21.70
CA SER A 349 -22.90 -2.08 -21.70
C SER A 349 -23.65 -1.56 -20.47
N LYS A 350 -24.76 -2.20 -20.11
CA LYS A 350 -25.54 -1.89 -18.90
C LYS A 350 -24.73 -2.10 -17.62
N ILE A 351 -23.91 -3.14 -17.55
CA ILE A 351 -23.01 -3.41 -16.42
C ILE A 351 -21.97 -2.29 -16.30
N VAL A 352 -21.30 -1.93 -17.40
CA VAL A 352 -20.27 -0.87 -17.43
C VAL A 352 -20.87 0.48 -17.03
N ALA A 353 -22.04 0.83 -17.58
CA ALA A 353 -22.76 2.05 -17.21
C ALA A 353 -23.16 2.04 -15.72
N GLY A 354 -23.46 0.86 -15.17
CA GLY A 354 -23.79 0.68 -13.76
C GLY A 354 -22.62 0.90 -12.79
N TRP A 355 -21.36 0.81 -13.26
CA TRP A 355 -20.18 1.09 -12.42
C TRP A 355 -20.04 2.57 -12.06
N GLU A 356 -20.47 3.44 -12.97
CA GLU A 356 -20.35 4.89 -12.87
C GLU A 356 -21.59 5.54 -12.26
N ASN A 357 -22.76 4.95 -12.53
CA ASN A 357 -24.08 5.46 -12.13
C ASN A 357 -24.58 4.89 -10.80
N THR A 358 -23.72 4.83 -9.79
CA THR A 358 -24.10 4.41 -8.43
C THR A 358 -24.82 5.52 -7.64
N GLY A 359 -24.91 6.73 -8.20
CA GLY A 359 -25.62 7.87 -7.64
C GLY A 359 -24.84 8.59 -6.53
N VAL A 360 -24.71 7.98 -5.35
CA VAL A 360 -24.06 8.58 -4.17
C VAL A 360 -22.74 7.90 -3.81
N GLU A 361 -22.51 6.68 -4.30
CA GLU A 361 -21.40 5.84 -3.87
C GLU A 361 -20.10 6.13 -4.63
N GLU A 362 -18.97 5.66 -4.10
CA GLU A 362 -17.72 5.65 -4.84
C GLU A 362 -17.84 4.73 -6.07
N ASP A 363 -17.11 5.02 -7.15
CA ASP A 363 -17.08 4.20 -8.37
C ASP A 363 -16.75 2.73 -8.03
N VAL A 364 -17.52 1.82 -8.63
CA VAL A 364 -17.44 0.38 -8.33
C VAL A 364 -16.03 -0.17 -8.60
N ARG A 365 -15.34 0.34 -9.63
CA ARG A 365 -13.98 -0.10 -9.99
C ARG A 365 -12.97 0.29 -8.93
N ILE A 366 -13.10 1.49 -8.35
CA ILE A 366 -12.22 1.96 -7.27
C ILE A 366 -12.45 1.14 -6.00
N ARG A 367 -13.72 0.88 -5.66
CA ARG A 367 -14.06 0.03 -4.50
C ARG A 367 -13.53 -1.39 -4.68
N ALA A 368 -13.68 -1.96 -5.88
CA ALA A 368 -13.14 -3.27 -6.22
C ALA A 368 -11.60 -3.31 -6.15
N SER A 369 -10.92 -2.28 -6.70
CA SER A 369 -9.46 -2.13 -6.61
C SER A 369 -8.98 -2.07 -5.15
N ALA A 370 -9.69 -1.32 -4.29
CA ALA A 370 -9.39 -1.25 -2.86
C ALA A 370 -9.57 -2.61 -2.15
N LEU A 371 -10.61 -3.38 -2.49
CA LEU A 371 -10.78 -4.75 -1.97
C LEU A 371 -9.69 -5.70 -2.48
N SER A 372 -9.29 -5.61 -3.75
CA SER A 372 -8.19 -6.42 -4.28
C SER A 372 -6.89 -6.14 -3.53
N LEU A 373 -6.56 -4.86 -3.28
CA LEU A 373 -5.42 -4.49 -2.45
C LEU A 373 -5.53 -5.05 -1.03
N LEU A 374 -6.72 -4.99 -0.44
CA LEU A 374 -6.98 -5.53 0.90
C LEU A 374 -6.76 -7.05 0.94
N GLY A 375 -7.22 -7.78 -0.09
CA GLY A 375 -6.97 -9.20 -0.25
C GLY A 375 -5.48 -9.52 -0.33
N THR A 376 -4.72 -8.78 -1.14
CA THR A 376 -3.25 -8.92 -1.23
C THR A 376 -2.56 -8.62 0.11
N VAL A 377 -3.01 -7.60 0.86
CA VAL A 377 -2.47 -7.31 2.20
C VAL A 377 -2.69 -8.48 3.15
N LEU A 378 -3.88 -9.08 3.16
CA LEU A 378 -4.20 -10.20 4.04
C LEU A 378 -3.51 -11.50 3.62
N GLU A 379 -3.27 -11.70 2.32
CA GLU A 379 -2.55 -12.86 1.78
C GLU A 379 -1.06 -12.78 2.09
N ASP A 380 -0.43 -11.67 1.73
CA ASP A 380 1.03 -11.58 1.72
C ASP A 380 1.61 -10.92 2.97
N ARG A 381 0.85 -10.07 3.66
CA ARG A 381 1.37 -9.17 4.70
C ARG A 381 0.59 -9.25 6.01
N LEU A 382 -0.06 -10.39 6.26
CA LEU A 382 -0.90 -10.63 7.45
C LEU A 382 -0.20 -10.32 8.77
N ALA A 383 1.10 -10.65 8.89
CA ALA A 383 1.90 -10.41 10.10
C ALA A 383 1.97 -8.94 10.55
N TYR A 384 1.70 -7.99 9.66
CA TYR A 384 1.71 -6.55 9.95
C TYR A 384 0.31 -5.95 10.12
N VAL A 385 -0.76 -6.75 9.96
CA VAL A 385 -2.14 -6.30 10.00
C VAL A 385 -2.70 -6.49 11.41
N PRO A 386 -3.22 -5.44 12.06
CA PRO A 386 -3.83 -5.58 13.38
C PRO A 386 -5.19 -6.29 13.28
N GLN A 387 -5.53 -7.14 14.25
CA GLN A 387 -6.78 -7.92 14.27
C GLN A 387 -8.06 -7.09 14.01
N PRO A 388 -8.25 -5.90 14.62
CA PRO A 388 -9.43 -5.08 14.31
C PRO A 388 -9.58 -4.71 12.83
N ALA A 389 -8.46 -4.60 12.10
CA ALA A 389 -8.49 -4.35 10.67
C ALA A 389 -8.85 -5.61 9.87
N VAL A 390 -8.42 -6.79 10.32
CA VAL A 390 -8.86 -8.09 9.75
C VAL A 390 -10.38 -8.24 9.90
N ASP A 391 -10.90 -7.98 11.11
CA ASP A 391 -12.33 -8.06 11.41
C ASP A 391 -13.16 -7.09 10.55
N ALA A 392 -12.70 -5.83 10.43
CA ALA A 392 -13.35 -4.85 9.58
C ALA A 392 -13.33 -5.25 8.10
N SER A 393 -12.23 -5.86 7.63
CA SER A 393 -12.10 -6.36 6.25
C SER A 393 -13.13 -7.44 5.95
N LEU A 394 -13.25 -8.42 6.85
CA LEU A 394 -14.23 -9.50 6.74
C LEU A 394 -15.66 -8.96 6.80
N GLN A 395 -15.95 -8.04 7.72
CA GLN A 395 -17.26 -7.44 7.82
C GLN A 395 -17.67 -6.71 6.53
N ILE A 396 -16.76 -5.91 5.94
CA ILE A 396 -17.02 -5.22 4.67
C ILE A 396 -17.26 -6.25 3.55
N ALA A 397 -16.42 -7.28 3.45
CA ALA A 397 -16.60 -8.33 2.45
C ALA A 397 -17.98 -9.01 2.56
N MET A 398 -18.40 -9.37 3.78
CA MET A 398 -19.71 -10.00 4.00
C MET A 398 -20.88 -9.05 3.70
N MET A 399 -20.76 -7.78 4.07
CA MET A 399 -21.77 -6.76 3.76
C MET A 399 -21.90 -6.51 2.25
N ILE A 400 -20.81 -6.62 1.51
CA ILE A 400 -20.83 -6.52 0.05
C ILE A 400 -21.53 -7.73 -0.56
N LEU A 401 -21.17 -8.94 -0.15
CA LEU A 401 -21.80 -10.16 -0.66
C LEU A 401 -23.31 -10.21 -0.40
N THR A 402 -23.77 -9.67 0.72
CA THR A 402 -25.19 -9.74 1.12
C THR A 402 -26.05 -8.58 0.62
N LEU A 403 -25.49 -7.36 0.52
CA LEU A 403 -26.28 -6.16 0.18
C LEU A 403 -26.14 -5.73 -1.28
N GLU A 404 -25.00 -5.99 -1.92
CA GLU A 404 -24.66 -5.45 -3.24
C GLU A 404 -25.01 -6.46 -4.34
N THR A 405 -26.27 -6.92 -4.41
CA THR A 405 -26.71 -8.04 -5.26
C THR A 405 -26.93 -7.69 -6.74
N GLY A 406 -26.83 -6.41 -7.12
CA GLY A 406 -27.03 -5.96 -8.50
C GLY A 406 -25.99 -6.53 -9.48
N GLU A 407 -26.38 -6.65 -10.76
CA GLU A 407 -25.51 -7.16 -11.84
C GLU A 407 -24.29 -6.26 -12.08
N ALA A 408 -24.47 -4.94 -11.98
CA ALA A 408 -23.37 -3.98 -12.08
C ALA A 408 -22.30 -4.17 -10.98
N LEU A 409 -22.63 -4.86 -9.89
CA LEU A 409 -21.76 -5.01 -8.72
C LEU A 409 -21.03 -6.36 -8.67
N PHE A 410 -21.11 -7.16 -9.74
CA PHE A 410 -20.40 -8.44 -9.86
C PHE A 410 -18.90 -8.32 -9.55
N ILE A 411 -18.21 -7.32 -10.12
CA ILE A 411 -16.77 -7.11 -9.88
C ILE A 411 -16.46 -6.85 -8.39
N LEU A 412 -17.37 -6.19 -7.68
CA LEU A 412 -17.21 -5.90 -6.26
C LEU A 412 -17.39 -7.15 -5.40
N ARG A 413 -18.38 -7.99 -5.75
CA ARG A 413 -18.60 -9.28 -5.07
C ARG A 413 -17.46 -10.26 -5.34
N ARG A 414 -16.94 -10.33 -6.57
CA ARG A 414 -15.71 -11.09 -6.89
C ARG A 414 -14.56 -10.67 -5.99
N ALA A 415 -14.29 -9.37 -5.90
CA ALA A 415 -13.22 -8.85 -5.06
C ALA A 415 -13.46 -9.14 -3.56
N ALA A 416 -14.70 -9.07 -3.08
CA ALA A 416 -15.04 -9.41 -1.70
C ALA A 416 -14.76 -10.88 -1.35
N VAL A 417 -15.07 -11.84 -2.23
CA VAL A 417 -14.71 -13.24 -2.02
C VAL A 417 -13.18 -13.41 -1.98
N LEU A 418 -12.46 -12.71 -2.86
CA LEU A 418 -10.99 -12.74 -2.89
C LEU A 418 -10.35 -12.17 -1.62
N VAL A 419 -11.00 -11.23 -0.90
CA VAL A 419 -10.52 -10.78 0.42
C VAL A 419 -10.52 -11.93 1.43
N VAL A 420 -11.60 -12.72 1.47
CA VAL A 420 -11.68 -13.90 2.35
C VAL A 420 -10.67 -14.96 1.93
N MET A 421 -10.52 -15.19 0.63
CA MET A 421 -9.52 -16.11 0.08
C MET A 421 -8.09 -15.67 0.45
N GLY A 422 -7.79 -14.38 0.34
CA GLY A 422 -6.49 -13.83 0.69
C GLY A 422 -6.16 -14.05 2.16
N LEU A 423 -7.11 -13.78 3.07
CA LEU A 423 -6.94 -14.07 4.50
C LEU A 423 -6.70 -15.57 4.75
N LEU A 424 -7.45 -16.45 4.09
CA LEU A 424 -7.29 -17.90 4.23
C LEU A 424 -5.86 -18.34 3.87
N ARG A 425 -5.34 -17.85 2.74
CA ARG A 425 -3.97 -18.14 2.29
C ARG A 425 -2.92 -17.55 3.22
N GLY A 426 -3.14 -16.32 3.71
CA GLY A 426 -2.26 -15.69 4.70
C GLY A 426 -2.20 -16.49 6.01
N LEU A 427 -3.34 -17.00 6.48
CA LEU A 427 -3.40 -17.87 7.67
C LEU A 427 -2.70 -19.22 7.44
N GLU A 428 -2.86 -19.81 6.25
CA GLU A 428 -2.19 -21.04 5.88
C GLU A 428 -0.66 -20.86 5.86
N ALA A 429 -0.18 -19.77 5.25
CA ALA A 429 1.23 -19.40 5.25
C ALA A 429 1.78 -19.15 6.66
N ALA A 430 1.02 -18.45 7.51
CA ALA A 430 1.41 -18.20 8.91
C ALA A 430 1.48 -19.49 9.74
N LEU A 431 0.54 -20.43 9.52
CA LEU A 431 0.59 -21.75 10.14
C LEU A 431 1.84 -22.53 9.72
N ASP A 432 2.24 -22.43 8.44
CA ASP A 432 3.40 -23.14 7.92
C ASP A 432 4.74 -22.55 8.36
N ALA A 433 4.77 -21.25 8.63
CA ALA A 433 5.91 -20.58 9.27
C ALA A 433 6.08 -20.91 10.77
N GLY A 434 5.16 -21.68 11.38
CA GLY A 434 5.20 -22.02 12.80
C GLY A 434 4.82 -20.86 13.74
N ALA A 435 4.23 -19.79 13.21
CA ALA A 435 3.78 -18.63 13.97
C ALA A 435 2.39 -18.89 14.57
N GLU A 436 2.28 -19.89 15.45
CA GLU A 436 0.99 -20.33 16.02
C GLU A 436 0.30 -19.25 16.86
N GLU A 437 1.05 -18.42 17.57
CA GLU A 437 0.49 -17.29 18.33
C GLU A 437 -0.08 -16.20 17.39
N GLU A 438 0.53 -15.97 16.22
CA GLU A 438 0.06 -15.00 15.23
C GLU A 438 -1.14 -15.54 14.42
N ALA A 439 -1.12 -16.82 14.03
CA ALA A 439 -2.23 -17.49 13.35
C ALA A 439 -3.45 -17.75 14.27
N GLY A 440 -3.20 -17.92 15.58
CA GLY A 440 -4.23 -18.08 16.61
C GLY A 440 -4.85 -16.76 17.06
N SER A 441 -4.09 -15.66 17.05
CA SER A 441 -4.61 -14.31 17.36
C SER A 441 -5.21 -13.58 16.16
N SER A 442 -4.78 -13.90 14.93
CA SER A 442 -5.20 -13.21 13.70
C SER A 442 -6.27 -13.95 12.87
N GLY A 443 -6.98 -14.91 13.49
CA GLY A 443 -7.87 -15.85 12.80
C GLY A 443 -9.37 -15.55 12.91
N PHE A 444 -10.19 -16.37 12.25
CA PHE A 444 -11.64 -16.34 12.39
C PHE A 444 -12.05 -16.67 13.84
N GLY A 445 -12.81 -15.77 14.49
CA GLY A 445 -13.54 -16.16 15.70
C GLY A 445 -14.59 -17.21 15.35
N ALA A 446 -14.90 -18.16 16.24
CA ALA A 446 -15.84 -19.26 15.93
C ALA A 446 -17.20 -18.77 15.37
N ARG A 447 -17.77 -17.72 15.98
CA ARG A 447 -19.02 -17.10 15.49
C ARG A 447 -18.86 -16.41 14.13
N GLN A 448 -17.70 -15.82 13.87
CA GLN A 448 -17.40 -15.14 12.63
C GLN A 448 -17.19 -16.15 11.50
N GLN A 449 -16.59 -17.31 11.82
CA GLN A 449 -16.43 -18.42 10.88
C GLN A 449 -17.80 -18.96 10.43
N ASP A 450 -18.71 -19.24 11.37
CA ASP A 450 -20.05 -19.74 11.06
C ASP A 450 -20.81 -18.76 10.14
N GLU A 451 -20.68 -17.46 10.41
CA GLU A 451 -21.31 -16.42 9.60
C GLU A 451 -20.71 -16.32 8.20
N ILE A 452 -19.39 -16.40 8.08
CA ILE A 452 -18.69 -16.42 6.78
C ILE A 452 -19.11 -17.64 5.97
N GLU A 453 -19.14 -18.83 6.57
CA GLU A 453 -19.59 -20.05 5.88
C GLU A 453 -21.04 -19.92 5.41
N ARG A 454 -21.92 -19.35 6.24
CA ARG A 454 -23.32 -19.13 5.88
C ARG A 454 -23.46 -18.21 4.67
N VAL A 455 -22.75 -17.08 4.65
CA VAL A 455 -22.80 -16.10 3.55
C VAL A 455 -22.16 -16.67 2.29
N LEU A 456 -21.02 -17.36 2.39
CA LEU A 456 -20.34 -17.95 1.23
C LEU A 456 -21.14 -19.11 0.62
N ARG A 457 -21.84 -19.94 1.42
CA ARG A 457 -22.75 -20.96 0.88
C ARG A 457 -23.89 -20.33 0.10
N TRP A 458 -24.48 -19.27 0.64
CA TRP A 458 -25.50 -18.51 -0.09
C TRP A 458 -24.94 -17.95 -1.40
N ALA A 459 -23.75 -17.34 -1.38
CA ALA A 459 -23.12 -16.80 -2.59
C ALA A 459 -22.83 -17.90 -3.62
N ARG A 460 -22.31 -19.06 -3.19
CA ARG A 460 -22.08 -20.23 -4.06
C ARG A 460 -23.36 -20.71 -4.75
N ASP A 461 -24.48 -20.75 -4.02
CA ASP A 461 -25.71 -21.38 -4.52
C ASP A 461 -26.63 -20.40 -5.27
N SER A 462 -26.61 -19.10 -4.88
CA SER A 462 -27.62 -18.11 -5.30
C SER A 462 -27.08 -16.90 -6.06
N ASP A 463 -25.76 -16.70 -6.14
CA ASP A 463 -25.21 -15.52 -6.83
C ASP A 463 -25.42 -15.59 -8.35
N GLY A 464 -25.76 -14.45 -8.96
CA GLY A 464 -25.96 -14.32 -10.41
C GLY A 464 -24.68 -14.44 -11.23
N ASP A 465 -23.52 -14.31 -10.61
CA ASP A 465 -22.23 -14.38 -11.28
C ASP A 465 -21.55 -15.75 -11.07
N GLY A 466 -21.27 -16.45 -12.17
CA GLY A 466 -20.59 -17.76 -12.15
C GLY A 466 -19.25 -17.73 -11.43
N LEU A 467 -18.44 -16.68 -11.64
CA LEU A 467 -17.12 -16.59 -11.03
C LEU A 467 -17.18 -16.35 -9.53
N VAL A 468 -18.17 -15.62 -9.02
CA VAL A 468 -18.39 -15.46 -7.58
C VAL A 468 -18.73 -16.81 -6.96
N ARG A 469 -19.57 -17.61 -7.63
CA ARG A 469 -19.96 -18.94 -7.16
C ARG A 469 -18.75 -19.87 -7.07
N ASP A 470 -17.93 -19.89 -8.11
CA ASP A 470 -16.73 -20.72 -8.17
C ASP A 470 -15.71 -20.32 -7.09
N HIS A 471 -15.44 -19.01 -6.96
CA HIS A 471 -14.55 -18.52 -5.90
C HIS A 471 -15.09 -18.83 -4.50
N ALA A 472 -16.40 -18.70 -4.27
CA ALA A 472 -17.02 -19.02 -2.99
C ALA A 472 -16.90 -20.52 -2.65
N ALA A 473 -17.06 -21.39 -3.65
CA ALA A 473 -16.84 -22.83 -3.49
C ALA A 473 -15.39 -23.12 -3.08
N THR A 474 -14.41 -22.54 -3.78
CA THR A 474 -12.98 -22.69 -3.45
C THR A 474 -12.66 -22.21 -2.04
N VAL A 475 -13.23 -21.08 -1.60
CA VAL A 475 -13.00 -20.58 -0.23
C VAL A 475 -13.58 -21.52 0.82
N LEU A 476 -14.79 -22.06 0.60
CA LEU A 476 -15.40 -23.02 1.52
C LEU A 476 -14.55 -24.29 1.68
N GLU A 477 -14.06 -24.85 0.57
CA GLU A 477 -13.14 -26.00 0.58
C GLU A 477 -11.81 -25.66 1.30
N GLY A 478 -11.30 -24.45 1.06
CA GLY A 478 -10.13 -23.94 1.75
C GLY A 478 -10.31 -23.82 3.26
N MET A 479 -11.50 -23.38 3.73
CA MET A 479 -11.82 -23.29 5.14
C MET A 479 -11.85 -24.66 5.82
N ASP A 480 -12.44 -25.66 5.17
CA ASP A 480 -12.43 -27.05 5.65
C ASP A 480 -11.00 -27.59 5.73
N THR A 481 -10.19 -27.32 4.71
CA THR A 481 -8.77 -27.70 4.66
C THR A 481 -7.98 -27.06 5.80
N LEU A 482 -8.14 -25.75 6.02
CA LEU A 482 -7.50 -25.02 7.10
C LEU A 482 -7.91 -25.58 8.48
N ARG A 483 -9.19 -25.90 8.66
CA ARG A 483 -9.72 -26.51 9.88
C ARG A 483 -9.07 -27.87 10.15
N MET A 484 -8.97 -28.72 9.13
CA MET A 484 -8.28 -30.01 9.23
C MET A 484 -6.80 -29.82 9.59
N ARG A 485 -6.09 -28.91 8.92
CA ARG A 485 -4.67 -28.63 9.21
C ARG A 485 -4.44 -28.14 10.64
N ARG A 486 -5.31 -27.26 11.16
CA ARG A 486 -5.27 -26.82 12.56
C ARG A 486 -5.46 -27.98 13.53
N LEU A 487 -6.42 -28.87 13.27
CA LEU A 487 -6.65 -30.06 14.11
C LEU A 487 -5.45 -31.03 14.11
N TYR A 488 -4.83 -31.25 12.95
CA TYR A 488 -3.64 -32.10 12.85
C TYR A 488 -2.43 -31.51 13.59
N LYS A 489 -2.16 -30.20 13.45
CA LYS A 489 -1.05 -29.55 14.17
C LYS A 489 -1.29 -29.49 15.69
N ILE A 490 -2.52 -29.29 16.14
CA ILE A 490 -2.86 -29.39 17.58
C ILE A 490 -2.58 -30.80 18.12
N ARG A 491 -2.78 -31.84 17.30
CA ARG A 491 -2.46 -33.23 17.67
C ARG A 491 -0.95 -33.48 17.76
N ASP A 492 -0.16 -32.80 16.93
CA ASP A 492 1.31 -32.90 16.94
C ASP A 492 1.95 -32.06 18.06
N ALA A 493 1.43 -30.86 18.36
CA ALA A 493 1.91 -29.99 19.45
C ALA A 493 1.42 -30.43 20.84
N GLY A 494 0.25 -31.08 20.90
CA GLY A 494 -0.39 -31.62 22.10
C GLY A 494 -0.10 -33.11 22.33
N GLY A 495 1.18 -33.53 22.26
CA GLY A 495 1.66 -34.75 22.91
C GLY A 495 0.96 -36.07 22.55
N VAL A 496 0.95 -36.47 21.28
CA VAL A 496 1.21 -37.87 20.88
C VAL A 496 1.98 -37.82 19.57
N GLY A 497 3.31 -37.65 19.66
CA GLY A 497 4.16 -37.94 18.52
C GLY A 497 3.97 -39.41 18.16
N ILE A 498 3.28 -39.69 17.06
CA ILE A 498 3.41 -40.99 16.39
C ILE A 498 4.79 -40.96 15.74
N THR A 499 5.81 -41.15 16.58
CA THR A 499 7.11 -41.63 16.12
C THR A 499 6.88 -42.97 15.43
N SER A 500 7.75 -43.32 14.48
CA SER A 500 7.76 -44.59 13.77
C SER A 500 7.97 -45.83 14.65
N ASP A 501 7.87 -45.66 15.96
CA ASP A 501 7.80 -46.69 16.97
C ASP A 501 6.57 -46.37 17.82
N LEU A 502 5.58 -47.26 17.79
CA LEU A 502 4.20 -47.11 18.31
C LEU A 502 4.13 -47.04 19.85
N GLY A 503 5.04 -46.34 20.51
CA GLY A 503 5.02 -46.11 21.95
C GLY A 503 5.11 -47.40 22.78
N LEU A 504 5.71 -48.46 22.24
CA LEU A 504 5.76 -49.77 22.89
C LEU A 504 6.93 -49.96 23.87
N GLU A 505 7.88 -49.03 23.99
CA GLU A 505 9.11 -49.32 24.76
C GLU A 505 9.41 -48.45 25.98
N SER A 506 8.63 -47.41 26.37
CA SER A 506 9.15 -46.55 27.47
C SER A 506 8.19 -45.83 28.42
N SER A 507 6.86 -45.90 28.28
CA SER A 507 6.01 -45.32 29.34
C SER A 507 4.61 -45.92 29.37
N GLY A 508 4.40 -46.82 30.34
CA GLY A 508 3.10 -47.43 30.61
C GLY A 508 3.03 -48.86 30.12
N GLY A 509 3.58 -49.78 30.92
CA GLY A 509 3.39 -51.21 30.71
C GLY A 509 1.91 -51.54 30.52
N LEU A 510 1.61 -52.28 29.45
CA LEU A 510 0.33 -52.95 29.27
C LEU A 510 0.02 -53.73 30.55
N ARG A 511 -1.02 -53.32 31.27
CA ARG A 511 -1.54 -54.06 32.42
C ARG A 511 -1.83 -55.50 31.98
N GLY A 512 -1.01 -56.46 32.39
CA GLY A 512 -1.28 -57.89 32.23
C GLY A 512 -0.18 -58.76 31.64
N LEU A 513 1.01 -58.25 31.31
CA LEU A 513 2.15 -59.07 30.87
C LEU A 513 3.42 -58.66 31.61
N ASP A 514 3.86 -59.51 32.53
CA ASP A 514 5.04 -59.31 33.37
C ASP A 514 6.25 -59.98 32.68
N VAL A 515 7.03 -59.21 31.94
CA VAL A 515 8.29 -59.69 31.34
C VAL A 515 9.44 -59.14 32.18
N ASN A 516 9.95 -59.98 33.07
CA ASN A 516 11.07 -59.67 33.93
C ASN A 516 12.38 -59.71 33.11
N VAL A 517 12.94 -58.54 32.79
CA VAL A 517 14.31 -58.45 32.27
C VAL A 517 15.17 -57.76 33.33
N THR A 518 15.89 -58.57 34.11
CA THR A 518 16.88 -58.09 35.07
C THR A 518 18.10 -57.51 34.34
N PRO A 519 18.55 -56.29 34.67
CA PRO A 519 19.76 -55.73 34.05
C PRO A 519 20.99 -56.27 34.79
N ALA A 520 21.78 -57.10 34.10
CA ALA A 520 23.10 -57.48 34.57
C ALA A 520 24.09 -56.34 34.30
N VAL A 521 24.61 -55.76 35.40
CA VAL A 521 25.73 -54.83 35.43
C VAL A 521 26.99 -55.53 34.91
N GLY A 522 27.66 -54.95 33.91
CA GLY A 522 28.92 -55.50 33.38
C GLY A 522 29.62 -54.55 32.42
N ASN A 523 30.82 -54.15 32.81
CA ASN A 523 31.70 -53.16 32.21
C ASN A 523 32.24 -53.53 30.81
N ASP A 524 32.71 -52.51 30.10
CA ASP A 524 33.70 -52.51 29.00
C ASP A 524 33.28 -52.96 27.58
N GLY A 525 33.15 -51.94 26.72
CA GLY A 525 33.85 -51.82 25.44
C GLY A 525 33.82 -53.00 24.46
N GLN A 526 32.82 -53.03 23.56
CA GLN A 526 33.01 -53.33 22.14
C GLN A 526 31.68 -53.14 21.38
N LYS A 527 31.69 -52.30 20.34
CA LYS A 527 30.61 -52.21 19.34
C LYS A 527 30.46 -53.57 18.65
N ARG A 528 29.35 -54.29 18.88
CA ARG A 528 28.95 -55.43 18.06
C ARG A 528 27.68 -55.08 17.29
N ARG A 529 27.78 -55.15 15.96
CA ARG A 529 26.66 -55.06 15.01
C ARG A 529 25.71 -56.22 15.28
N LEU A 530 24.41 -55.94 15.36
CA LEU A 530 23.35 -56.93 15.30
C LEU A 530 23.30 -57.48 13.87
N VAL A 531 23.54 -58.78 13.74
CA VAL A 531 23.26 -59.58 12.55
C VAL A 531 21.89 -60.21 12.78
N VAL A 532 20.96 -60.00 11.85
CA VAL A 532 19.67 -60.69 11.83
C VAL A 532 19.83 -61.85 10.85
N GLU A 533 19.79 -63.08 11.35
CA GLU A 533 19.56 -64.27 10.53
C GLU A 533 18.05 -64.52 10.50
N GLU A 534 17.48 -64.54 9.30
CA GLU A 534 16.13 -65.07 9.07
C GLU A 534 16.22 -66.59 9.03
N ILE A 535 15.38 -67.25 9.82
CA ILE A 535 15.12 -68.69 9.73
C ILE A 535 13.78 -68.84 9.01
N GLU A 536 13.77 -69.63 7.93
CA GLU A 536 12.60 -69.91 7.06
C GLU A 536 11.32 -70.32 7.80
#